data_AF-A0A811T3N9-F1
#
_entry.id   AF-A0A811T3N9-F1
#
_cell.length_a   1.000
_cell.length_b   1.000
_cell.length_c   1.000
_cell.angle_alpha   90.00
_cell.angle_beta   90.00
_cell.angle_gamma   90.00
#
_symmetry.space_group_name_H-M   'P 1'
#
loop_
_entity.id
_entity.type
_entity.pdbx_description
1 polymer ?
#
loop_
_entity_poly.entity_id
_entity_poly.type
_entity_poly.pdbx_seq_one_letter_code
_entity_poly.pdbx_strand_id
1 'polypeptide(L)'
;MEICGVGYRKALEFLIKDYLISIKPDEEENIKNRFLGRCIKEDIESTKLKQIAEKATWLGNDETHYIKKWKDKDLEDLKKLINITVHYIVMELQTKTYLSDMEDNKKK
;
A
#
# COMPACT_ATOMS: atom_id res chain seq x y z
N MET A 1 -20.58 10.35 -1.95
CA MET A 1 -21.04 9.10 -2.57
C MET A 1 -20.29 7.96 -1.88
N GLU A 2 -20.93 7.30 -0.92
CA GLU A 2 -20.27 6.38 0.04
C GLU A 2 -19.84 5.04 -0.60
N ILE A 3 -20.48 4.65 -1.72
CA ILE A 3 -20.14 3.45 -2.50
C ILE A 3 -18.67 3.46 -2.96
N CYS A 4 -18.10 4.65 -3.22
CA CYS A 4 -16.71 4.76 -3.66
C CYS A 4 -15.70 4.28 -2.61
N GLY A 5 -16.03 4.33 -1.31
CA GLY A 5 -15.13 3.92 -0.23
C GLY A 5 -14.73 2.44 -0.32
N VAL A 6 -15.69 1.57 -0.64
CA VAL A 6 -15.45 0.14 -0.88
C VAL A 6 -14.50 -0.07 -2.07
N GLY A 7 -14.71 0.70 -3.14
CA GLY A 7 -13.85 0.69 -4.33
C GLY A 7 -12.41 1.10 -4.01
N TYR A 8 -12.22 2.18 -3.27
CA TYR A 8 -10.89 2.64 -2.84
C TYR A 8 -10.21 1.64 -1.91
N ARG A 9 -10.94 1.00 -0.99
CA ARG A 9 -10.37 -0.07 -0.16
C ARG A 9 -9.92 -1.26 -1.01
N LYS A 10 -10.67 -1.60 -2.06
CA LYS A 10 -10.27 -2.68 -2.97
C LYS A 10 -9.05 -2.29 -3.80
N ALA A 11 -9.02 -1.06 -4.33
CA ALA A 11 -7.87 -0.52 -5.05
C ALA A 11 -6.59 -0.52 -4.19
N LEU A 12 -6.69 -0.13 -2.91
CA LEU A 12 -5.57 -0.15 -1.97
C LEU A 12 -4.98 -1.56 -1.78
N GLU A 13 -5.84 -2.58 -1.72
CA GLU A 13 -5.37 -3.97 -1.61
C GLU A 13 -4.52 -4.39 -2.82
N PHE A 14 -5.03 -4.13 -4.03
CA PHE A 14 -4.31 -4.46 -5.25
C PHE A 14 -3.01 -3.67 -5.35
N LEU A 15 -3.04 -2.35 -5.09
CA LEU A 15 -1.86 -1.49 -5.10
C LEU A 15 -0.73 -2.05 -4.22
N ILE A 16 -1.03 -2.41 -2.98
CA ILE A 16 -0.01 -2.90 -2.05
C ILE A 16 0.46 -4.30 -2.45
N LYS A 17 -0.45 -5.19 -2.83
CA LYS A 17 -0.07 -6.55 -3.23
C LYS A 17 0.78 -6.54 -4.51
N ASP A 18 0.40 -5.77 -5.52
CA ASP A 18 1.14 -5.65 -6.77
C ASP A 18 2.53 -5.04 -6.53
N TYR A 19 2.62 -4.05 -5.64
CA TYR A 19 3.91 -3.52 -5.19
C TYR A 19 4.78 -4.62 -4.55
N LEU A 20 4.24 -5.38 -3.60
CA LEU A 20 4.96 -6.46 -2.93
C LEU A 20 5.40 -7.55 -3.91
N ILE A 21 4.55 -7.92 -4.87
CA ILE A 21 4.88 -8.88 -5.93
C ILE A 21 6.00 -8.36 -6.82
N SER A 22 6.03 -7.05 -7.13
CA SER A 22 7.10 -6.45 -7.93
C SER A 22 8.48 -6.51 -7.27
N ILE A 23 8.52 -6.56 -5.93
CA ILE A 23 9.78 -6.65 -5.17
C ILE A 23 10.12 -8.09 -4.75
N LYS A 24 9.12 -8.98 -4.63
CA LYS A 24 9.25 -10.38 -4.20
C LYS A 24 8.44 -11.29 -5.13
N PRO A 25 8.85 -11.44 -6.41
CA PRO A 25 8.09 -12.22 -7.39
C PRO A 25 7.95 -13.70 -6.99
N ASP A 26 8.93 -14.26 -6.29
CA ASP A 26 8.90 -15.65 -5.82
C ASP A 26 7.81 -15.93 -4.77
N GLU A 27 7.29 -14.88 -4.11
CA GLU A 27 6.21 -14.99 -3.11
C GLU A 27 4.82 -14.65 -3.67
N GLU A 28 4.67 -14.51 -4.99
CA GLU A 28 3.44 -14.01 -5.62
C GLU A 28 2.16 -14.71 -5.15
N GLU A 29 2.14 -16.04 -5.20
CA GLU A 29 0.97 -16.83 -4.80
C GLU A 29 0.67 -16.67 -3.31
N ASN A 30 1.71 -16.54 -2.47
CA ASN A 30 1.54 -16.31 -1.04
C ASN A 30 0.95 -14.92 -0.77
N ILE A 31 1.48 -13.88 -1.42
CA ILE A 31 1.00 -12.50 -1.30
C ILE A 31 -0.45 -12.37 -1.75
N LYS A 32 -0.84 -13.00 -2.87
CA LYS A 32 -2.21 -12.99 -3.39
C LYS A 32 -3.21 -13.57 -2.39
N ASN A 33 -2.87 -14.70 -1.75
CA ASN A 33 -3.76 -15.42 -0.84
C ASN A 33 -3.78 -14.88 0.59
N ARG A 34 -2.77 -14.10 1.01
CA ARG A 34 -2.73 -13.50 2.36
C ARG A 34 -3.70 -12.32 2.51
N PHE A 35 -4.15 -12.10 3.73
CA PHE A 35 -4.90 -10.90 4.10
C PHE A 35 -4.02 -9.64 3.98
N LEU A 36 -4.58 -8.55 3.45
CA LEU A 36 -3.86 -7.28 3.25
C LEU A 36 -3.12 -6.79 4.50
N GLY A 37 -3.76 -6.83 5.67
CA GLY A 37 -3.14 -6.39 6.92
C GLY A 37 -1.89 -7.20 7.29
N ARG A 38 -1.84 -8.48 6.93
CA ARG A 38 -0.67 -9.33 7.13
C ARG A 38 0.44 -8.96 6.14
N CYS A 39 0.10 -8.74 4.87
CA CYS A 39 1.04 -8.28 3.86
C CYS A 39 1.72 -6.95 4.27
N ILE A 40 0.93 -6.01 4.77
CA ILE A 40 1.46 -4.71 5.24
C ILE A 40 2.41 -4.90 6.43
N LYS A 41 2.04 -5.73 7.40
CA LYS A 41 2.82 -5.89 8.64
C LYS A 41 4.13 -6.66 8.41
N GLU A 42 4.07 -7.73 7.63
CA GLU A 42 5.16 -8.69 7.46
C GLU A 42 6.06 -8.37 6.26
N ASP A 43 5.51 -7.89 5.14
CA ASP A 43 6.25 -7.82 3.88
C ASP A 43 6.79 -6.41 3.54
N ILE A 44 6.19 -5.35 4.10
CA ILE A 44 6.67 -3.97 3.93
C ILE A 44 7.80 -3.70 4.93
N GLU A 45 8.97 -3.33 4.42
CA GLU A 45 10.15 -3.02 5.24
C GLU A 45 10.12 -1.57 5.76
N SER A 46 9.74 -0.64 4.89
CA SER A 46 9.66 0.79 5.21
C SER A 46 8.62 1.07 6.28
N THR A 47 9.10 1.56 7.43
CA THR A 47 8.25 1.86 8.59
C THR A 47 7.19 2.91 8.26
N LYS A 48 7.54 3.92 7.45
CA LYS A 48 6.61 5.00 7.08
C LYS A 48 5.53 4.50 6.11
N LEU A 49 5.92 3.73 5.10
CA LEU A 49 4.96 3.13 4.16
C LEU A 49 4.00 2.20 4.90
N LYS A 50 4.52 1.35 5.80
CA LYS A 50 3.73 0.46 6.65
C LYS A 50 2.66 1.23 7.45
N GLN A 51 3.08 2.26 8.19
CA GLN A 51 2.16 3.05 9.03
C GLN A 51 1.05 3.74 8.22
N ILE A 52 1.36 4.28 7.05
CA ILE A 52 0.36 4.94 6.20
C ILE A 52 -0.58 3.91 5.56
N ALA A 53 -0.05 2.78 5.07
CA ALA A 53 -0.85 1.70 4.50
C ALA A 53 -1.80 1.08 5.52
N GLU A 54 -1.38 0.91 6.77
CA GLU A 54 -2.23 0.45 7.88
C GLU A 54 -3.40 1.41 8.12
N LYS A 55 -3.12 2.72 8.22
CA LYS A 55 -4.16 3.75 8.41
C LYS A 55 -5.13 3.81 7.24
N ALA A 56 -4.63 3.71 6.00
CA ALA A 56 -5.44 3.66 4.79
C ALA A 56 -6.36 2.42 4.82
N THR A 57 -5.85 1.28 5.28
CA THR A 57 -6.64 0.04 5.44
C THR A 57 -7.71 0.18 6.52
N TRP A 58 -7.40 0.81 7.66
CA TRP A 58 -8.36 1.01 8.73
C TRP A 58 -9.51 1.93 8.29
N LEU A 59 -9.19 3.04 7.64
CA LEU A 59 -10.21 3.97 7.15
C LEU A 59 -11.00 3.37 5.98
N GLY A 60 -10.33 2.65 5.07
CA GLY A 60 -11.00 1.93 3.98
C GLY A 60 -11.94 0.83 4.49
N ASN A 61 -11.59 0.13 5.57
CA ASN A 61 -12.49 -0.80 6.23
C ASN A 61 -13.66 -0.06 6.90
N ASP A 62 -13.45 1.13 7.47
CA ASP A 62 -14.53 1.90 8.11
C ASP A 62 -15.63 2.29 7.11
N GLU A 63 -15.26 2.58 5.85
CA GLU A 63 -16.21 2.86 4.75
C GLU A 63 -17.07 1.65 4.35
N THR A 64 -16.74 0.43 4.80
CA THR A 64 -17.56 -0.77 4.55
C THR A 64 -18.49 -1.12 5.71
N HIS A 65 -18.38 -0.43 6.86
CA HIS A 65 -19.18 -0.73 8.05
C HIS A 65 -20.38 0.21 8.15
N TYR A 66 -21.51 -0.30 8.62
CA TYR A 66 -22.71 0.49 8.87
C TYR A 66 -22.51 1.55 9.97
N ILE A 67 -21.65 1.24 10.95
CA ILE A 67 -21.29 2.15 12.04
C ILE A 67 -19.82 2.54 11.85
N LYS A 68 -19.59 3.82 11.52
CA LYS A 68 -18.25 4.39 11.38
C LYS A 68 -17.59 4.57 12.74
N LYS A 69 -16.35 4.10 12.86
CA LYS A 69 -15.47 4.31 14.02
C LYS A 69 -14.79 5.69 13.95
N TRP A 70 -14.51 6.19 12.76
CA TRP A 70 -13.78 7.44 12.54
C TRP A 70 -14.73 8.54 12.06
N LYS A 71 -15.48 9.14 12.98
CA LYS A 71 -16.53 10.13 12.65
C LYS A 71 -16.00 11.44 12.06
N ASP A 72 -14.76 11.80 12.39
CA ASP A 72 -14.10 13.02 11.90
C ASP A 72 -13.27 12.78 10.63
N LYS A 73 -13.46 11.63 9.98
CA LYS A 73 -12.76 11.24 8.75
C LYS A 73 -13.74 10.86 7.66
N ASP A 74 -13.37 11.19 6.44
CA ASP A 74 -14.21 10.95 5.28
C ASP A 74 -13.45 10.26 4.12
N LEU A 75 -14.15 10.13 3.00
CA LEU A 75 -13.61 9.55 1.78
C LEU A 75 -12.39 10.32 1.24
N GLU A 76 -12.30 11.63 1.50
CA GLU A 76 -11.20 12.46 1.04
C GLU A 76 -9.93 12.19 1.87
N ASP A 77 -10.09 11.92 3.17
CA ASP A 77 -8.99 11.44 4.01
C ASP A 77 -8.46 10.07 3.51
N LEU A 78 -9.35 9.15 3.10
CA LEU A 78 -8.95 7.86 2.53
C LEU A 78 -8.13 8.05 1.25
N LYS A 79 -8.59 8.90 0.32
CA LYS A 79 -7.84 9.21 -0.90
C LYS A 79 -6.47 9.83 -0.61
N LYS A 80 -6.39 10.74 0.38
CA LYS A 80 -5.11 11.33 0.80
C LYS A 80 -4.15 10.25 1.30
N LEU A 81 -4.63 9.32 2.12
CA LEU A 81 -3.81 8.21 2.61
C LEU A 81 -3.34 7.29 1.48
N ILE A 82 -4.20 6.98 0.52
CA ILE A 82 -3.83 6.21 -0.69
C ILE A 82 -2.78 6.97 -1.51
N ASN A 83 -2.96 8.26 -1.74
CA ASN A 83 -1.99 9.07 -2.49
C ASN A 83 -0.62 9.13 -1.81
N ILE A 84 -0.58 9.30 -0.48
CA ILE A 84 0.67 9.24 0.28
C ILE A 84 1.31 7.84 0.14
N THR A 85 0.52 6.77 0.21
CA THR A 85 1.00 5.39 0.00
C THR A 85 1.65 5.23 -1.39
N VAL A 86 1.01 5.74 -2.45
CA VAL A 86 1.55 5.73 -3.81
C VAL A 86 2.88 6.49 -3.88
N HIS A 87 2.98 7.67 -3.29
CA HIS A 87 4.23 8.44 -3.31
C HIS A 87 5.39 7.70 -2.62
N TYR A 88 5.14 7.00 -1.52
CA TYR A 88 6.16 6.17 -0.87
C TYR A 88 6.60 5.01 -1.77
N ILE A 89 5.65 4.30 -2.39
CA ILE A 89 5.94 3.21 -3.33
C ILE A 89 6.79 3.72 -4.50
N VAL A 90 6.40 4.82 -5.13
CA VAL A 90 7.13 5.41 -6.25
C VAL A 90 8.56 5.80 -5.84
N MET A 91 8.71 6.45 -4.69
CA MET A 91 10.02 6.82 -4.16
C MET A 91 10.90 5.60 -3.90
N GLU A 92 10.37 4.54 -3.31
CA GLU A 92 11.13 3.29 -3.06
C GLU A 92 11.57 2.63 -4.35
N LEU A 93 10.67 2.51 -5.34
CA LEU A 93 10.99 1.94 -6.65
C LEU A 93 12.04 2.76 -7.39
N GLN A 94 11.89 4.09 -7.45
CA GLN A 94 12.86 4.98 -8.11
C GLN A 94 14.23 4.93 -7.44
N THR A 95 14.26 4.92 -6.10
CA THR A 95 15.51 4.81 -5.35
C THR A 95 16.20 3.48 -5.66
N LYS A 96 15.46 2.37 -5.66
CA LYS A 96 15.99 1.04 -5.99
C LYS A 96 16.57 0.99 -7.41
N THR A 97 15.83 1.49 -8.40
CA THR A 97 16.30 1.55 -9.80
C THR A 97 17.60 2.34 -9.90
N TYR A 98 17.64 3.55 -9.34
CA TYR A 98 18.81 4.43 -9.47
C TYR A 98 20.06 3.86 -8.77
N LEU A 99 19.88 3.25 -7.59
CA LEU A 99 21.00 2.60 -6.89
C LEU A 99 21.53 1.38 -7.66
N SER A 100 20.65 0.57 -8.25
CA SER A 100 21.05 -0.57 -9.10
C SER A 100 21.84 -0.11 -10.32
N ASP A 101 21.35 0.93 -11.02
CA ASP A 101 22.02 1.49 -12.20
C ASP A 101 23.43 2.02 -11.86
N MET A 102 23.60 2.61 -10.67
CA MET A 102 24.90 3.11 -10.21
C MET A 102 25.87 2.00 -9.78
N GLU A 103 25.37 0.90 -9.23
CA GLU A 103 26.20 -0.25 -8.86
C GLU A 103 26.73 -1.01 -10.07
N ASP A 104 25.91 -1.15 -11.12
CA ASP A 104 26.31 -1.81 -12.36
C ASP A 104 27.42 -1.06 -13.10
N ASN A 105 27.43 0.27 -13.01
CA ASN A 105 28.49 1.11 -13.57
C ASN A 105 29.82 1.04 -12.80
N LYS A 106 29.85 0.49 -11.57
CA LYS A 106 31.11 0.24 -10.83
C LYS A 106 31.75 -1.10 -11.18
N LYS A 107 31.01 -2.02 -11.81
CA LYS A 107 31.48 -3.37 -12.18
C LYS A 107 31.98 -3.47 -13.62
N LYS A 108 31.83 -2.40 -14.41
CA LYS A 108 32.43 -2.22 -15.75
C LYS A 108 33.73 -1.44 -15.64
#